data_AF-A0A1F1L6U8-F1
#
_entry.id   AF-A0A1F1L6U8-F1
#
_cell.length_a   1.000
_cell.length_b   1.000
_cell.length_c   1.000
_cell.angle_alpha   90.00
_cell.angle_beta   90.00
_cell.angle_gamma   90.00
#
_symmetry.space_group_name_H-M   'P 1'
#
loop_
_entity.id
_entity.type
_entity.pdbx_description
1 polymer ?
#
loop_
_entity_poly.entity_id
_entity_poly.type
_entity_poly.pdbx_seq_one_letter_code
_entity_poly.pdbx_strand_id
1 'polypeptide(L)'
;MNAAITHTVRVTVRVHAGNFRKEADLSLPVTGSLGEMIEDIGYLVDAPQLSKPWRASTAGGRGLDMAQPLSDTRVKDGAVIILNPQEDTPAPVIRDSAEALVAAGRPAELHGLAAVWAGIGLVAVAALLAGVLPASAAVAIALALGTALVIYQPATRSLVPALVFAGALAGWWAVAPPGGALPPAWQAANQQLDGPALVVHSALSWVVPAALGDAAWALLAALSCGLAMVLVFHVTAVASPKCTAATLTLGGLGLVAAGGVAMPGEAPFVAAGAAVLLTVVCLIAAAPGVVTRAAGLSVPQLPTAGQDLSVSDGHQPDVDARARRAQELYGGVCLGAGLAALPALAALVLTGTGITPVYEGPFGAQLNGSGFAQALCLCVGGALIMHAVRHGQASAAWCLSLLAAASLLTACLIPVVASAPASDGDPHLAMFIVAGIAAAGALSTPLWAAKVPTAEPTTIVWWERAEALAIATCLPLAAHLIGLFALLRGLG
;
A
#
# COMPACT_ATOMS: atom_id res chain seq x y z
N MET A 1 -47.53 10.29 63.28
CA MET A 1 -47.50 10.17 61.81
C MET A 1 -47.04 8.76 61.48
N ASN A 2 -47.96 7.86 61.14
CA ASN A 2 -47.62 6.49 60.74
C ASN A 2 -47.16 6.51 59.28
N ALA A 3 -45.87 6.25 59.04
CA ALA A 3 -45.38 5.98 57.71
C ALA A 3 -45.97 4.64 57.24
N ALA A 4 -46.78 4.66 56.18
CA ALA A 4 -47.23 3.43 55.54
C ALA A 4 -45.99 2.70 55.00
N ILE A 5 -45.73 1.50 55.51
CA ILE A 5 -44.65 0.63 55.02
C ILE A 5 -45.10 0.13 53.64
N THR A 6 -44.64 0.79 52.57
CA THR A 6 -44.86 0.33 51.20
C THR A 6 -43.99 -0.89 50.94
N HIS A 7 -44.64 -2.05 50.84
CA HIS A 7 -44.01 -3.35 50.56
C HIS A 7 -43.61 -3.54 49.08
N THR A 8 -43.90 -2.55 48.24
CA THR A 8 -43.61 -2.58 46.79
C THR A 8 -42.96 -1.27 46.36
N VAL A 9 -42.16 -1.36 45.29
CA VAL A 9 -41.56 -0.22 44.60
C VAL A 9 -41.97 -0.24 43.14
N ARG A 10 -42.41 0.92 42.63
CA ARG A 10 -42.80 1.12 41.23
C ARG A 10 -41.58 1.53 40.42
N VAL A 11 -41.23 0.75 39.40
CA VAL A 11 -40.09 1.01 38.52
C VAL A 11 -40.50 0.86 37.06
N THR A 12 -39.79 1.58 36.19
CA THR A 12 -39.83 1.33 34.75
C THR A 12 -38.67 0.41 34.39
N VAL A 13 -38.96 -0.79 33.89
CA VAL A 13 -37.94 -1.74 33.43
C VAL A 13 -37.81 -1.63 31.91
N ARG A 14 -36.61 -1.34 31.44
CA ARG A 14 -36.24 -1.29 30.02
C ARG A 14 -35.37 -2.48 29.68
N VAL A 15 -35.82 -3.30 28.74
CA VAL A 15 -35.13 -4.50 28.30
C VAL A 15 -34.48 -4.22 26.95
N HIS A 16 -33.15 -4.37 26.86
CA HIS A 16 -32.43 -4.29 25.60
C HIS A 16 -31.63 -5.57 25.36
N ALA A 17 -31.94 -6.28 24.27
CA ALA A 17 -31.20 -7.46 23.83
C ALA A 17 -31.07 -7.47 22.30
N GLY A 18 -29.90 -7.09 21.79
CA GLY A 18 -29.69 -6.91 20.34
C GLY A 18 -30.66 -5.85 19.77
N ASN A 19 -31.55 -6.27 18.88
CA ASN A 19 -32.58 -5.41 18.30
C ASN A 19 -33.87 -5.32 19.14
N PHE A 20 -34.02 -6.18 20.16
CA PHE A 20 -35.18 -6.15 21.04
C PHE A 20 -35.09 -4.97 22.01
N ARG A 21 -36.10 -4.09 21.98
CA ARG A 21 -36.25 -2.96 22.90
C ARG A 21 -37.70 -2.88 23.32
N LYS A 22 -37.97 -3.11 24.61
CA LYS A 22 -39.29 -2.91 25.21
C LYS A 22 -39.15 -2.31 26.60
N GLU A 23 -40.20 -1.64 27.03
CA GLU A 23 -40.30 -1.06 28.36
C GLU A 23 -41.63 -1.44 29.01
N ALA A 24 -41.60 -1.62 30.33
CA ALA A 24 -42.79 -1.90 31.12
C ALA A 24 -42.68 -1.26 32.50
N ASP A 25 -43.79 -0.70 32.97
CA ASP A 25 -43.90 -0.18 34.34
C ASP A 25 -44.39 -1.30 35.26
N LEU A 26 -43.58 -1.64 36.26
CA LEU A 26 -43.79 -2.77 37.13
C LEU A 26 -43.79 -2.33 38.59
N SER A 27 -44.67 -2.95 39.39
CA SER A 27 -44.63 -2.83 40.85
C SER A 27 -43.95 -4.08 41.41
N LEU A 28 -42.72 -3.94 41.89
CA LEU A 28 -41.90 -5.06 42.37
C LEU A 28 -41.88 -5.10 43.91
N PRO A 29 -41.92 -6.29 44.53
CA PRO A 29 -41.77 -6.43 45.98
C PRO A 29 -40.38 -6.00 46.45
N VAL A 30 -40.29 -5.17 47.49
CA VAL A 30 -39.00 -4.67 48.00
C VAL A 30 -38.15 -5.75 48.65
N THR A 31 -38.77 -6.84 49.13
CA THR A 31 -38.09 -7.95 49.81
C THR A 31 -37.48 -8.97 48.85
N GLY A 32 -37.86 -8.93 47.56
CA GLY A 32 -37.34 -9.85 46.54
C GLY A 32 -36.11 -9.28 45.82
N SER A 33 -35.30 -10.18 45.26
CA SER A 33 -34.15 -9.81 44.42
C SER A 33 -34.54 -9.74 42.93
N LEU A 34 -33.83 -8.92 42.15
CA LEU A 34 -34.09 -8.83 40.70
C LEU A 34 -33.84 -10.15 39.98
N GLY A 35 -32.91 -10.98 40.48
CA GLY A 35 -32.61 -12.30 39.94
C GLY A 35 -33.75 -13.30 40.10
N GLU A 36 -34.50 -13.24 41.20
CA GLU A 36 -35.68 -14.09 41.39
C GLU A 36 -36.84 -13.67 40.48
N MET A 37 -36.99 -12.38 40.24
CA MET A 37 -38.10 -11.82 39.44
C MET A 37 -37.80 -11.76 37.93
N ILE A 38 -36.58 -12.07 37.50
CA ILE A 38 -36.13 -11.80 36.13
C ILE A 38 -36.91 -12.61 35.08
N GLU A 39 -37.28 -13.85 35.41
CA GLU A 39 -38.04 -14.71 34.51
C GLU A 39 -39.48 -14.20 34.34
N ASP A 40 -40.11 -13.75 35.42
CA ASP A 40 -41.45 -13.15 35.40
C ASP A 40 -41.46 -11.81 34.66
N ILE A 41 -40.46 -10.96 34.90
CA ILE A 41 -40.26 -9.70 34.16
C ILE A 41 -40.04 -10.00 32.68
N GLY A 42 -39.22 -11.01 32.36
CA GLY A 42 -38.97 -11.47 31.01
C GLY A 42 -40.25 -11.96 30.33
N TYR A 43 -41.09 -12.72 31.03
CA TYR A 43 -42.37 -13.19 30.52
C TYR A 43 -43.35 -12.04 30.26
N LEU A 44 -43.46 -11.07 31.18
CA LEU A 44 -44.35 -9.91 31.04
C LEU A 44 -43.99 -9.00 29.86
N VAL A 45 -42.69 -8.86 29.59
CA VAL A 45 -42.19 -8.04 28.49
C VAL A 45 -42.06 -8.87 27.20
N ASP A 46 -42.31 -10.19 27.25
CA ASP A 46 -42.11 -11.12 26.14
C ASP A 46 -40.66 -10.99 25.60
N ALA A 47 -39.72 -11.08 26.54
CA ALA A 47 -38.28 -10.99 26.30
C ALA A 47 -37.75 -12.30 25.68
N PRO A 48 -36.76 -12.21 24.77
CA PRO A 48 -36.19 -13.38 24.14
C PRO A 48 -35.44 -14.25 25.15
N GLN A 49 -35.42 -15.56 24.93
CA GLN A 49 -34.55 -16.48 25.67
C GLN A 49 -33.10 -16.21 25.29
N LEU A 50 -32.27 -15.88 26.29
CA LEU A 50 -30.85 -15.60 26.11
C LEU A 50 -30.02 -16.82 26.52
N SER A 51 -28.90 -17.03 25.83
CA SER A 51 -27.87 -18.00 26.25
C SER A 51 -26.99 -17.48 27.39
N LYS A 52 -27.10 -16.18 27.71
CA LYS A 52 -26.34 -15.49 28.77
C LYS A 52 -27.30 -14.89 29.81
N PRO A 53 -26.91 -14.82 31.10
CA PRO A 53 -27.75 -14.24 32.14
C PRO A 53 -27.98 -12.74 31.92
N TRP A 54 -29.05 -12.21 32.51
CA TRP A 54 -29.35 -10.78 32.50
C TRP A 54 -28.49 -10.03 33.51
N ARG A 55 -28.12 -8.81 33.16
CA ARG A 55 -27.48 -7.82 34.02
C ARG A 55 -28.38 -6.60 34.15
N ALA A 56 -28.67 -6.21 35.39
CA ALA A 56 -29.41 -5.00 35.70
C ALA A 56 -28.48 -3.80 35.94
N SER A 57 -28.92 -2.63 35.51
CA SER A 57 -28.26 -1.35 35.78
C SER A 57 -29.30 -0.23 35.93
N THR A 58 -28.92 0.84 36.62
CA THR A 58 -29.72 2.07 36.66
C THR A 58 -29.58 2.86 35.37
N ALA A 59 -30.48 3.83 35.10
CA ALA A 59 -30.34 4.74 33.96
C ALA A 59 -28.99 5.50 33.91
N GLY A 60 -28.32 5.68 35.06
CA GLY A 60 -26.98 6.28 35.15
C GLY A 60 -25.83 5.31 34.87
N GLY A 61 -26.10 4.08 34.41
CA GLY A 61 -25.08 3.07 34.07
C GLY A 61 -24.49 2.32 35.26
N ARG A 62 -24.91 2.63 36.49
CA ARG A 62 -24.46 1.89 37.68
C ARG A 62 -25.12 0.51 37.73
N GLY A 63 -24.31 -0.56 37.81
CA GLY A 63 -24.79 -1.93 37.95
C GLY A 63 -25.60 -2.14 39.23
N LEU A 64 -26.64 -2.96 39.15
CA LEU A 64 -27.43 -3.43 40.29
C LEU A 64 -27.07 -4.90 40.53
N ASP A 65 -26.91 -5.26 41.80
CA ASP A 65 -26.71 -6.65 42.17
C ASP A 65 -28.03 -7.41 41.98
N MET A 66 -27.97 -8.51 41.23
CA MET A 66 -29.14 -9.33 40.92
C MET A 66 -29.57 -10.20 42.10
N ALA A 67 -28.68 -10.49 43.05
CA ALA A 67 -28.97 -11.36 44.20
C ALA A 67 -29.44 -10.58 45.44
N GLN A 68 -29.28 -9.27 45.45
CA GLN A 68 -29.63 -8.45 46.60
C GLN A 68 -31.12 -8.06 46.59
N PRO A 69 -31.82 -8.07 47.74
CA PRO A 69 -33.19 -7.56 47.84
C PRO A 69 -33.28 -6.10 47.40
N LEU A 70 -34.37 -5.73 46.71
CA LEU A 70 -34.58 -4.37 46.23
C LEU A 70 -34.52 -3.32 47.35
N SER A 71 -34.93 -3.66 48.58
CA SER A 71 -34.84 -2.81 49.77
C SER A 71 -33.43 -2.34 50.11
N ASP A 72 -32.44 -3.19 49.80
CA ASP A 72 -31.04 -2.96 50.14
C ASP A 72 -30.25 -2.39 48.94
N THR A 73 -30.91 -2.30 47.78
CA THR A 73 -30.43 -1.53 46.64
C THR A 73 -30.80 -0.05 46.78
N ARG A 74 -30.26 0.83 45.92
CA ARG A 74 -30.68 2.26 45.90
C ARG A 74 -31.82 2.54 44.92
N VAL A 75 -32.56 1.52 44.51
CA VAL A 75 -33.72 1.67 43.63
C VAL A 75 -34.86 2.28 44.46
N LYS A 76 -35.50 3.33 43.93
CA LYS A 76 -36.61 4.04 44.56
C LYS A 76 -37.82 4.04 43.64
N ASP A 77 -38.99 4.41 44.16
CA ASP A 77 -40.17 4.64 43.34
C ASP A 77 -39.88 5.62 42.20
N GLY A 78 -40.30 5.26 40.98
CA GLY A 78 -40.03 5.98 39.74
C GLY A 78 -38.64 5.75 39.14
N ALA A 79 -37.83 4.85 39.70
CA ALA A 79 -36.53 4.54 39.13
C ALA A 79 -36.66 3.74 37.81
N VAL A 80 -35.70 3.99 36.91
CA VAL A 80 -35.57 3.23 35.66
C VAL A 80 -34.47 2.19 35.82
N ILE A 81 -34.84 0.93 35.60
CA ILE A 81 -33.94 -0.23 35.58
C ILE A 81 -33.74 -0.66 34.13
N ILE A 82 -32.49 -0.84 33.72
CA ILE A 82 -32.09 -1.29 32.39
C ILE A 82 -31.57 -2.72 32.51
N LEU A 83 -32.20 -3.65 31.80
CA LEU A 83 -31.82 -5.06 31.68
C LEU A 83 -31.14 -5.31 30.34
N ASN A 84 -29.87 -5.72 30.39
CA ASN A 84 -29.09 -6.09 29.21
C ASN A 84 -28.48 -7.49 29.42
N PRO A 85 -28.21 -8.27 28.36
CA PRO A 85 -27.43 -9.49 28.47
C PRO A 85 -26.07 -9.21 29.14
N GLN A 86 -25.61 -10.10 30.02
CA GLN A 86 -24.27 -10.04 30.58
C GLN A 86 -23.27 -10.36 29.46
N GLU A 87 -22.58 -9.33 28.99
CA GLU A 87 -21.44 -9.50 28.09
C GLU A 87 -20.19 -9.72 28.93
N ASP A 88 -19.50 -10.84 28.70
CA ASP A 88 -18.11 -11.00 29.14
C ASP A 88 -17.27 -10.01 28.34
N THR A 89 -17.09 -8.81 28.88
CA THR A 89 -16.04 -7.93 28.39
C THR A 89 -14.71 -8.58 28.79
N PRO A 90 -13.86 -9.00 27.83
CA PRO A 90 -12.56 -9.54 28.17
C PRO A 90 -11.81 -8.51 29.03
N ALA A 91 -11.09 -8.99 30.05
CA ALA A 91 -10.32 -8.11 30.90
C ALA A 91 -9.41 -7.23 30.05
N PRO A 92 -9.30 -5.92 30.35
CA PRO A 92 -8.41 -5.04 29.60
C PRO A 92 -6.98 -5.55 29.76
N VAL A 93 -6.41 -6.11 28.69
CA VAL A 93 -5.00 -6.49 28.64
C VAL A 93 -4.21 -5.22 28.43
N ILE A 94 -3.42 -4.83 29.43
CA ILE A 94 -2.46 -3.73 29.29
C ILE A 94 -1.39 -4.22 28.31
N ARG A 95 -1.29 -3.55 27.16
CA ARG A 95 -0.30 -3.87 26.13
C ARG A 95 0.86 -2.90 26.20
N ASP A 96 2.06 -3.41 25.94
CA ASP A 96 3.20 -2.55 25.64
C ASP A 96 3.13 -2.00 24.20
N SER A 97 4.09 -1.16 23.82
CA SER A 97 4.14 -0.56 22.48
C SER A 97 4.31 -1.56 21.35
N ALA A 98 5.02 -2.68 21.59
CA ALA A 98 5.26 -3.70 20.59
C ALA A 98 4.03 -4.59 20.40
N GLU A 99 3.43 -5.05 21.49
CA GLU A 99 2.19 -5.81 21.53
C GLU A 99 1.03 -5.03 20.92
N ALA A 100 0.92 -3.73 21.21
CA ALA A 100 -0.09 -2.87 20.59
C ALA A 100 0.13 -2.72 19.08
N LEU A 101 1.38 -2.64 18.60
CA LEU A 101 1.69 -2.56 17.17
C LEU A 101 1.35 -3.85 16.43
N VAL A 102 1.63 -5.01 17.04
CA VAL A 102 1.27 -6.33 16.51
C VAL A 102 -0.24 -6.50 16.53
N ALA A 103 -0.91 -6.17 17.64
CA ALA A 103 -2.36 -6.31 17.79
C ALA A 103 -3.15 -5.36 16.88
N ALA A 104 -2.60 -4.17 16.57
CA ALA A 104 -3.18 -3.28 15.58
C ALA A 104 -3.07 -3.86 14.17
N GLY A 105 -2.06 -4.72 13.91
CA GLY A 105 -1.83 -5.36 12.63
C GLY A 105 -2.88 -6.43 12.37
N ARG A 106 -3.72 -6.24 11.34
CA ARG A 106 -4.57 -7.31 10.81
C ARG A 106 -3.76 -8.12 9.79
N PRO A 107 -3.85 -9.46 9.77
CA PRO A 107 -3.19 -10.26 8.76
C PRO A 107 -3.61 -9.80 7.35
N ALA A 108 -2.64 -9.58 6.47
CA ALA A 108 -2.89 -9.16 5.10
C ALA A 108 -3.48 -10.31 4.28
N GLU A 109 -4.74 -10.18 3.89
CA GLU A 109 -5.32 -11.04 2.87
C GLU A 109 -4.95 -10.49 1.47
N LEU A 110 -3.89 -11.06 0.87
CA LEU A 110 -3.38 -10.65 -0.45
C LEU A 110 -4.07 -11.41 -1.60
N HIS A 111 -5.40 -11.52 -1.54
CA HIS A 111 -6.19 -12.18 -2.58
C HIS A 111 -5.99 -11.53 -3.95
N GLY A 112 -5.70 -12.34 -4.97
CA GLY A 112 -5.54 -11.86 -6.34
C GLY A 112 -4.17 -11.28 -6.68
N LEU A 113 -3.23 -11.16 -5.72
CA LEU A 113 -1.89 -10.63 -5.99
C LEU A 113 -1.13 -11.47 -7.02
N ALA A 114 -1.25 -12.80 -6.96
CA ALA A 114 -0.64 -13.70 -7.95
C ALA A 114 -1.21 -13.47 -9.37
N ALA A 115 -2.51 -13.17 -9.47
CA ALA A 115 -3.14 -12.84 -10.75
C ALA A 115 -2.61 -11.50 -11.30
N VAL A 116 -2.42 -10.49 -10.43
CA VAL A 116 -1.80 -9.21 -10.82
C VAL A 116 -0.39 -9.42 -11.36
N TRP A 117 0.46 -10.18 -10.67
CA TRP A 117 1.81 -10.50 -11.16
C TRP A 117 1.80 -11.26 -12.49
N ALA A 118 0.87 -12.20 -12.67
CA ALA A 118 0.70 -12.86 -13.95
C ALA A 118 0.28 -11.90 -15.06
N GLY A 119 -0.66 -10.98 -14.79
CA GLY A 119 -1.06 -9.93 -15.71
C GLY A 119 0.12 -9.05 -16.12
N ILE A 120 0.96 -8.66 -15.16
CA ILE A 120 2.19 -7.89 -15.42
C ILE A 120 3.19 -8.70 -16.26
N GLY A 121 3.35 -10.00 -15.97
CA GLY A 121 4.14 -10.91 -16.78
C GLY A 121 3.64 -11.00 -18.23
N LEU A 122 2.32 -11.05 -18.45
CA LEU A 122 1.73 -11.05 -19.80
C LEU A 122 2.00 -9.74 -20.55
N VAL A 123 1.88 -8.59 -19.88
CA VAL A 123 2.20 -7.29 -20.48
C VAL A 123 3.69 -7.20 -20.84
N ALA A 124 4.57 -7.67 -19.95
CA ALA A 124 6.00 -7.70 -20.18
C ALA A 124 6.38 -8.62 -21.36
N VAL A 125 5.78 -9.82 -21.44
CA VAL A 125 5.96 -10.74 -22.58
C VAL A 125 5.46 -10.10 -23.88
N ALA A 126 4.29 -9.47 -23.87
CA ALA A 126 3.75 -8.78 -25.05
C ALA A 126 4.71 -7.66 -25.50
N ALA A 127 5.24 -6.86 -24.57
CA ALA A 127 6.18 -5.79 -24.89
C ALA A 127 7.49 -6.32 -25.49
N LEU A 128 8.08 -7.36 -24.89
CA LEU A 128 9.30 -7.99 -25.39
C LEU A 128 9.10 -8.59 -26.79
N LEU A 129 8.00 -9.30 -27.00
CA LEU A 129 7.65 -9.87 -28.31
C LEU A 129 7.39 -8.77 -29.35
N ALA A 130 6.78 -7.64 -28.96
CA ALA A 130 6.52 -6.54 -29.87
C ALA A 130 7.79 -5.80 -30.32
N GLY A 131 8.92 -6.01 -29.64
CA GLY A 131 10.24 -5.53 -30.09
C GLY A 131 10.82 -6.35 -31.25
N VAL A 132 10.28 -7.54 -31.55
CA VAL A 132 10.80 -8.47 -32.58
C VAL A 132 9.73 -8.88 -33.59
N LEU A 133 8.47 -8.92 -33.17
CA LEU A 133 7.31 -9.32 -33.96
C LEU A 133 6.37 -8.12 -34.13
N PRO A 134 5.48 -8.15 -35.14
CA PRO A 134 4.39 -7.19 -35.22
C PRO A 134 3.57 -7.17 -33.91
N ALA A 135 3.20 -5.98 -33.45
CA ALA A 135 2.51 -5.79 -32.16
C ALA A 135 1.23 -6.64 -32.03
N SER A 136 0.49 -6.85 -33.13
CA SER A 136 -0.69 -7.71 -33.16
C SER A 136 -0.37 -9.18 -32.86
N ALA A 137 0.74 -9.70 -33.40
CA ALA A 137 1.20 -11.07 -33.13
C ALA A 137 1.70 -11.22 -31.69
N ALA A 138 2.43 -10.23 -31.18
CA ALA A 138 2.90 -10.20 -29.80
C ALA A 138 1.74 -10.23 -28.79
N VAL A 139 0.71 -9.40 -29.01
CA VAL A 139 -0.49 -9.37 -28.16
C VAL A 139 -1.28 -10.67 -28.30
N ALA A 140 -1.41 -11.24 -29.49
CA ALA A 140 -2.09 -12.53 -29.68
C ALA A 140 -1.41 -13.66 -28.89
N ILE A 141 -0.08 -13.73 -28.92
CA ILE A 141 0.69 -14.72 -28.14
C ILE A 141 0.48 -14.51 -26.64
N ALA A 142 0.55 -13.26 -26.15
CA ALA A 142 0.30 -12.96 -24.74
C ALA A 142 -1.13 -13.33 -24.32
N LEU A 143 -2.14 -13.07 -25.16
CA LEU A 143 -3.52 -13.47 -24.91
C LEU A 143 -3.67 -15.00 -24.86
N ALA A 144 -3.01 -15.73 -25.76
CA ALA A 144 -3.01 -17.19 -25.74
C ALA A 144 -2.37 -17.77 -24.47
N LEU A 145 -1.27 -17.18 -24.01
CA LEU A 145 -0.65 -17.55 -22.73
C LEU A 145 -1.56 -17.23 -21.54
N GLY A 146 -2.20 -16.06 -21.55
CA GLY A 146 -3.13 -15.65 -20.51
C GLY A 146 -4.37 -16.54 -20.42
N THR A 147 -4.94 -16.93 -21.56
CA THR A 147 -6.09 -17.85 -21.59
C THR A 147 -5.68 -19.24 -21.11
N ALA A 148 -4.53 -19.76 -21.55
CA ALA A 148 -3.99 -21.03 -21.05
C ALA A 148 -3.78 -21.00 -19.52
N LEU A 149 -3.25 -19.90 -18.99
CA LEU A 149 -3.04 -19.72 -17.55
C LEU A 149 -4.37 -19.69 -16.77
N VAL A 150 -5.38 -18.98 -17.28
CA VAL A 150 -6.73 -18.95 -16.68
C VAL A 150 -7.39 -20.32 -16.67
N ILE A 151 -7.21 -21.10 -17.73
CA ILE A 151 -7.73 -22.47 -17.83
C ILE A 151 -7.03 -23.39 -16.82
N TYR A 152 -5.71 -23.29 -16.71
CA TYR A 152 -4.90 -24.18 -15.87
C TYR A 152 -4.92 -23.80 -14.39
N GLN A 153 -5.04 -22.51 -14.05
CA GLN A 153 -4.96 -21.98 -12.69
C GLN A 153 -6.22 -21.18 -12.30
N PRO A 154 -7.16 -21.79 -11.53
CA PRO A 154 -8.38 -21.12 -11.09
C PRO A 154 -8.15 -19.80 -10.33
N ALA A 155 -7.01 -19.68 -9.64
CA ALA A 155 -6.62 -18.46 -8.91
C ALA A 155 -6.43 -17.23 -9.81
N THR A 156 -6.33 -17.42 -11.13
CA THR A 156 -6.11 -16.33 -12.11
C THR A 156 -7.36 -15.93 -12.87
N ARG A 157 -8.54 -16.50 -12.56
CA ARG A 157 -9.80 -16.20 -13.26
C ARG A 157 -10.22 -14.73 -13.20
N SER A 158 -9.72 -13.96 -12.23
CA SER A 158 -9.90 -12.51 -12.18
C SER A 158 -9.27 -11.77 -13.38
N LEU A 159 -8.37 -12.40 -14.14
CA LEU A 159 -7.78 -11.83 -15.35
C LEU A 159 -8.69 -11.88 -16.58
N VAL A 160 -9.77 -12.69 -16.57
CA VAL A 160 -10.64 -12.88 -17.74
C VAL A 160 -11.15 -11.55 -18.33
N PRO A 161 -11.69 -10.60 -17.53
CA PRO A 161 -12.16 -9.33 -18.08
C PRO A 161 -11.04 -8.52 -18.74
N ALA A 162 -9.84 -8.52 -18.14
CA ALA A 162 -8.68 -7.81 -18.67
C ALA A 162 -8.21 -8.43 -20.00
N LEU A 163 -8.19 -9.77 -20.11
CA LEU A 163 -7.84 -10.47 -21.33
C LEU A 163 -8.87 -10.23 -22.45
N VAL A 164 -10.17 -10.24 -22.13
CA VAL A 164 -11.24 -9.94 -23.10
C VAL A 164 -11.11 -8.50 -23.60
N PHE A 165 -10.89 -7.54 -22.69
CA PHE A 165 -10.70 -6.14 -23.05
C PHE A 165 -9.45 -5.92 -23.91
N ALA A 166 -8.33 -6.52 -23.54
CA ALA A 166 -7.08 -6.47 -24.31
C ALA A 166 -7.25 -7.11 -25.70
N GLY A 167 -7.97 -8.23 -25.80
CA GLY A 167 -8.31 -8.87 -27.07
C GLY A 167 -9.19 -7.99 -27.96
N ALA A 168 -10.19 -7.32 -27.38
CA ALA A 168 -11.04 -6.39 -28.11
C ALA A 168 -10.25 -5.17 -28.63
N LEU A 169 -9.37 -4.59 -27.80
CA LEU A 169 -8.49 -3.49 -28.21
C LEU A 169 -7.50 -3.90 -29.30
N ALA A 170 -6.91 -5.09 -29.19
CA ALA A 170 -5.99 -5.62 -30.19
C ALA A 170 -6.70 -5.90 -31.53
N GLY A 171 -7.90 -6.48 -31.47
CA GLY A 171 -8.74 -6.71 -32.65
C GLY A 171 -9.17 -5.40 -33.31
N TRP A 172 -9.52 -4.38 -32.51
CA TRP A 172 -9.81 -3.03 -33.02
C TRP A 172 -8.59 -2.43 -33.72
N TRP A 173 -7.40 -2.48 -33.09
CA TRP A 173 -6.17 -1.98 -33.69
C TRP A 173 -5.85 -2.68 -35.02
N ALA A 174 -5.95 -4.01 -35.06
CA ALA A 174 -5.63 -4.79 -36.26
C ALA A 174 -6.53 -4.50 -37.47
N VAL A 175 -7.76 -4.04 -37.24
CA VAL A 175 -8.77 -3.76 -38.28
C VAL A 175 -8.90 -2.25 -38.56
N ALA A 176 -8.37 -1.39 -37.68
CA ALA A 176 -8.40 0.05 -37.86
C ALA A 176 -7.61 0.45 -39.13
N PRO A 177 -8.19 1.27 -40.04
CA PRO A 177 -7.50 1.69 -41.25
C PRO A 177 -6.24 2.51 -40.90
N PRO A 178 -5.10 2.27 -41.57
CA PRO A 178 -3.90 3.10 -41.41
C PRO A 178 -4.23 4.53 -41.86
N GLY A 179 -4.50 5.41 -40.89
CA GLY A 179 -4.96 6.78 -41.14
C GLY A 179 -6.32 7.17 -40.51
N GLY A 180 -6.97 6.27 -39.77
CA GLY A 180 -8.18 6.61 -39.01
C GLY A 180 -7.90 7.61 -37.89
N ALA A 181 -8.14 8.91 -38.14
CA ALA A 181 -8.28 10.03 -37.19
C ALA A 181 -7.47 9.94 -35.88
N LEU A 182 -6.19 9.55 -35.95
CA LEU A 182 -5.27 9.78 -34.84
C LEU A 182 -4.92 11.29 -34.83
N PRO A 183 -4.79 11.93 -33.65
CA PRO A 183 -4.37 13.32 -33.57
C PRO A 183 -3.09 13.58 -34.38
N PRO A 184 -2.90 14.76 -35.00
CA PRO A 184 -1.72 15.05 -35.84
C PRO A 184 -0.36 14.77 -35.17
N ALA A 185 -0.28 14.95 -33.84
CA ALA A 185 0.91 14.61 -33.04
C ALA A 185 1.25 13.12 -33.04
N TRP A 186 0.24 12.24 -33.09
CA TRP A 186 0.41 10.79 -33.17
C TRP A 186 0.85 10.34 -34.56
N GLN A 187 0.39 11.00 -35.62
CA GLN A 187 0.81 10.69 -36.99
C GLN A 187 2.29 11.03 -37.22
N ALA A 188 2.78 12.14 -36.65
CA ALA A 188 4.19 12.52 -36.72
C ALA A 188 5.11 11.59 -35.90
N ALA A 189 4.69 11.19 -34.69
CA ALA A 189 5.45 10.24 -33.87
C ALA A 189 5.50 8.83 -34.49
N ASN A 190 4.42 8.40 -35.14
CA ASN A 190 4.31 7.12 -35.86
C ASN A 190 5.19 7.05 -37.13
N GLN A 191 5.82 8.15 -37.55
CA GLN A 191 6.81 8.17 -38.63
C GLN A 191 8.26 8.01 -38.14
N GLN A 192 8.50 8.13 -36.82
CA GLN A 192 9.84 8.05 -36.20
C GLN A 192 9.97 6.91 -35.17
N LEU A 193 8.85 6.42 -34.63
CA LEU A 193 8.78 5.36 -33.63
C LEU A 193 7.83 4.25 -34.11
N ASP A 194 8.31 3.00 -34.13
CA ASP A 194 7.49 1.84 -34.45
C ASP A 194 7.08 1.05 -33.19
N GLY A 195 5.86 0.48 -33.22
CA GLY A 195 5.40 -0.53 -32.27
C GLY A 195 5.32 -0.09 -30.79
N PRO A 196 5.86 -0.86 -29.83
CA PRO A 196 5.70 -0.61 -28.40
C PRO A 196 6.39 0.68 -27.92
N ALA A 197 7.47 1.12 -28.58
CA ALA A 197 8.17 2.36 -28.25
C ALA A 197 7.28 3.60 -28.50
N LEU A 198 6.45 3.56 -29.55
CA LEU A 198 5.46 4.59 -29.83
C LEU A 198 4.37 4.64 -28.74
N VAL A 199 3.87 3.49 -28.28
CA VAL A 199 2.85 3.42 -27.23
C VAL A 199 3.39 3.95 -25.91
N VAL A 200 4.61 3.55 -25.55
CA VAL A 200 5.29 4.03 -24.34
C VAL A 200 5.51 5.54 -24.44
N HIS A 201 6.08 6.04 -25.53
CA HIS A 201 6.26 7.47 -25.74
C HIS A 201 4.92 8.25 -25.68
N SER A 202 3.88 7.72 -26.32
CA SER A 202 2.55 8.33 -26.35
C SER A 202 1.85 8.33 -25.00
N ALA A 203 2.09 7.34 -24.15
CA ALA A 203 1.58 7.33 -22.77
C ALA A 203 2.37 8.29 -21.89
N LEU A 204 3.67 8.41 -22.11
CA LEU A 204 4.57 9.24 -21.31
C LEU A 204 4.53 10.72 -21.70
N SER A 205 4.16 11.07 -22.92
CA SER A 205 3.99 12.47 -23.35
C SER A 205 2.85 13.21 -22.64
N TRP A 206 1.92 12.49 -22.01
CA TRP A 206 0.92 13.08 -21.10
C TRP A 206 1.47 13.38 -19.70
N VAL A 207 2.60 12.78 -19.34
CA VAL A 207 3.20 12.81 -18.00
C VAL A 207 4.44 13.70 -17.96
N VAL A 208 5.20 13.80 -19.06
CA VAL A 208 6.45 14.55 -19.16
C VAL A 208 6.21 15.92 -19.81
N PRO A 209 6.52 17.05 -19.15
CA PRO A 209 6.38 18.39 -19.73
C PRO A 209 7.30 18.60 -20.95
N ALA A 210 6.81 19.31 -21.96
CA ALA A 210 7.51 19.51 -23.24
C ALA A 210 8.73 20.46 -23.17
N ALA A 211 9.00 21.15 -22.06
CA ALA A 211 10.09 22.11 -21.93
C ALA A 211 10.87 21.95 -20.61
N LEU A 212 12.18 21.72 -20.71
CA LEU A 212 13.12 21.50 -19.61
C LEU A 212 13.34 22.75 -18.71
N GLY A 213 13.33 23.94 -19.30
CA GLY A 213 13.69 25.20 -18.61
C GLY A 213 12.72 25.58 -17.48
N ASP A 214 11.43 25.31 -17.67
CA ASP A 214 10.37 25.66 -16.70
C ASP A 214 9.95 24.45 -15.85
N ALA A 215 10.29 23.22 -16.23
CA ALA A 215 9.81 22.01 -15.56
C ALA A 215 10.33 21.85 -14.13
N ALA A 216 11.61 22.14 -13.86
CA ALA A 216 12.17 22.06 -12.51
C ALA A 216 11.56 23.12 -11.57
N TRP A 217 11.36 24.34 -12.06
CA TRP A 217 10.76 25.44 -11.31
C TRP A 217 9.25 25.25 -11.13
N ALA A 218 8.53 24.75 -12.14
CA ALA A 218 7.12 24.39 -12.05
C ALA A 218 6.90 23.22 -11.09
N LEU A 219 7.81 22.23 -11.06
CA LEU A 219 7.79 21.15 -10.10
C LEU A 219 8.02 21.67 -8.68
N LEU A 220 9.04 22.51 -8.46
CA LEU A 220 9.28 23.17 -7.17
C LEU A 220 8.09 24.02 -6.71
N ALA A 221 7.47 24.78 -7.62
CA ALA A 221 6.28 25.58 -7.32
C ALA A 221 5.08 24.68 -6.95
N ALA A 222 4.81 23.62 -7.72
CA ALA A 222 3.74 22.67 -7.42
C ALA A 222 3.96 21.94 -6.09
N LEU A 223 5.21 21.56 -5.78
CA LEU A 223 5.59 20.94 -4.52
C LEU A 223 5.43 21.92 -3.34
N SER A 224 5.79 23.19 -3.52
CA SER A 224 5.60 24.22 -2.49
C SER A 224 4.13 24.50 -2.20
N CYS A 225 3.28 24.56 -3.23
CA CYS A 225 1.83 24.68 -3.09
C CYS A 225 1.23 23.43 -2.42
N GLY A 226 1.68 22.23 -2.80
CA GLY A 226 1.26 20.97 -2.19
C GLY A 226 1.62 20.89 -0.70
N LEU A 227 2.85 21.25 -0.33
CA LEU A 227 3.30 21.32 1.06
C LEU A 227 2.52 22.36 1.88
N ALA A 228 2.24 23.53 1.31
CA ALA A 228 1.39 24.54 1.94
C ALA A 228 -0.03 24.02 2.17
N MET A 229 -0.60 23.29 1.20
CA MET A 229 -1.95 22.71 1.31
C MET A 229 -2.01 21.59 2.37
N VAL A 230 -0.96 20.78 2.48
CA VAL A 230 -0.83 19.78 3.56
C VAL A 230 -0.72 20.46 4.92
N LEU A 231 0.06 21.52 5.03
CA LEU A 231 0.17 22.29 6.27
C LEU A 231 -1.22 22.83 6.68
N VAL A 232 -1.98 23.37 5.73
CA VAL A 232 -3.36 23.84 5.96
C VAL A 232 -4.28 22.68 6.38
N PHE A 233 -4.25 21.53 5.70
CA PHE A 233 -5.09 20.38 6.07
C PHE A 233 -4.68 19.70 7.37
N HIS A 234 -3.40 19.76 7.73
CA HIS A 234 -2.90 19.24 8.99
C HIS A 234 -3.28 20.15 10.16
N VAL A 235 -3.10 21.47 10.01
CA VAL A 235 -3.51 22.47 11.01
C VAL A 235 -5.03 22.49 11.20
N THR A 236 -5.81 22.24 10.15
CA THR A 236 -7.28 22.17 10.23
C THR A 236 -7.80 20.81 10.70
N ALA A 237 -6.93 19.83 10.98
CA ALA A 237 -7.30 18.47 11.39
C ALA A 237 -8.23 17.73 10.41
N VAL A 238 -8.27 18.17 9.14
CA VAL A 238 -9.09 17.55 8.09
C VAL A 238 -8.38 16.34 7.46
N ALA A 239 -7.05 16.32 7.46
CA ALA A 239 -6.26 15.24 6.87
C ALA A 239 -6.00 14.09 7.84
N SER A 240 -6.21 12.85 7.36
CA SER A 240 -5.77 11.65 8.07
C SER A 240 -4.23 11.59 8.19
N PRO A 241 -3.68 10.88 9.20
CA PRO A 241 -2.25 10.61 9.30
C PRO A 241 -1.69 9.97 8.03
N LYS A 242 -2.45 9.05 7.41
CA LYS A 242 -2.09 8.40 6.15
C LYS A 242 -1.93 9.39 5.00
N CYS A 243 -2.91 10.28 4.80
CA CYS A 243 -2.84 11.30 3.75
C CYS A 243 -1.67 12.26 3.99
N THR A 244 -1.48 12.70 5.23
CA THR A 244 -0.37 13.59 5.60
C THR A 244 1.00 12.94 5.27
N ALA A 245 1.21 11.69 5.70
CA ALA A 245 2.45 10.98 5.43
C ALA A 245 2.68 10.73 3.92
N ALA A 246 1.62 10.40 3.17
CA ALA A 246 1.70 10.23 1.73
C ALA A 246 2.14 11.51 1.02
N THR A 247 1.54 12.65 1.36
CA THR A 247 1.87 13.91 0.70
C THR A 247 3.23 14.45 1.13
N LEU A 248 3.64 14.29 2.39
CA LEU A 248 5.01 14.63 2.82
C LEU A 248 6.05 13.77 2.10
N THR A 249 5.77 12.48 1.93
CA THR A 249 6.65 11.57 1.19
C THR A 249 6.75 11.97 -0.28
N LEU A 250 5.61 12.22 -0.94
CA LEU A 250 5.56 12.69 -2.32
C LEU A 250 6.30 14.02 -2.49
N GLY A 251 6.10 14.97 -1.56
CA GLY A 251 6.77 16.26 -1.53
C GLY A 251 8.28 16.15 -1.39
N GLY A 252 8.74 15.35 -0.42
CA GLY A 252 10.17 15.11 -0.18
C GLY A 252 10.85 14.42 -1.36
N LEU A 253 10.20 13.42 -1.97
CA LEU A 253 10.73 12.76 -3.17
C LEU A 253 10.69 13.66 -4.41
N GLY A 254 9.74 14.60 -4.50
CA GLY A 254 9.74 15.63 -5.53
C GLY A 254 10.94 16.58 -5.41
N LEU A 255 11.35 16.94 -4.19
CA LEU A 255 12.57 17.72 -3.96
C LEU A 255 13.83 16.94 -4.37
N VAL A 256 13.87 15.64 -4.09
CA VAL A 256 14.94 14.75 -4.56
C VAL A 256 14.99 14.70 -6.08
N ALA A 257 13.83 14.59 -6.74
CA ALA A 257 13.75 14.59 -8.20
C ALA A 257 14.32 15.90 -8.78
N ALA A 258 13.92 17.06 -8.23
CA ALA A 258 14.45 18.36 -8.64
C ALA A 258 15.97 18.46 -8.45
N GLY A 259 16.50 17.94 -7.33
CA GLY A 259 17.94 17.84 -7.10
C GLY A 259 18.64 16.94 -8.12
N GLY A 260 18.04 15.79 -8.47
CA GLY A 260 18.59 14.88 -9.47
C GLY A 260 18.62 15.43 -10.89
N VAL A 261 17.64 16.28 -11.27
CA VAL A 261 17.68 17.01 -12.56
C VAL A 261 18.91 17.91 -12.67
N ALA A 262 19.40 18.45 -11.55
CA ALA A 262 20.58 19.32 -11.52
C ALA A 262 21.92 18.55 -11.49
N MET A 263 21.89 17.21 -11.41
CA MET A 263 23.10 16.39 -11.35
C MET A 263 23.66 16.10 -12.75
N PRO A 264 24.98 15.93 -12.90
CA PRO A 264 25.65 15.75 -14.20
C PRO A 264 25.54 14.31 -14.72
N GLY A 265 24.41 13.64 -14.49
CA GLY A 265 24.14 12.32 -15.07
C GLY A 265 23.99 12.41 -16.59
N GLU A 266 24.01 11.23 -17.24
CA GLU A 266 23.86 11.10 -18.71
C GLU A 266 22.63 11.84 -19.26
N ALA A 267 21.57 11.95 -18.45
CA ALA A 267 20.41 12.75 -18.78
C ALA A 267 19.66 13.24 -17.51
N PRO A 268 19.11 14.48 -17.50
CA PRO A 268 18.51 15.08 -16.31
C PRO A 268 17.37 14.26 -15.68
N PHE A 269 16.43 13.73 -16.48
CA PHE A 269 15.31 12.97 -15.92
C PHE A 269 15.68 11.53 -15.53
N VAL A 270 16.71 10.96 -16.15
CA VAL A 270 17.26 9.65 -15.74
C VAL A 270 17.94 9.79 -14.38
N ALA A 271 18.75 10.85 -14.20
CA ALA A 271 19.37 11.17 -12.92
C ALA A 271 18.32 11.45 -11.83
N ALA A 272 17.28 12.23 -12.13
CA ALA A 272 16.15 12.46 -11.22
C ALA A 272 15.43 11.17 -10.83
N GLY A 273 15.11 10.31 -11.80
CA GLY A 273 14.46 9.03 -11.56
C GLY A 273 15.30 8.11 -10.67
N ALA A 274 16.61 8.00 -10.97
CA ALA A 274 17.53 7.19 -10.18
C ALA A 274 17.67 7.71 -8.73
N ALA A 275 17.71 9.02 -8.52
CA ALA A 275 17.74 9.65 -7.19
C ALA A 275 16.47 9.35 -6.39
N VAL A 276 15.30 9.46 -7.02
CA VAL A 276 14.01 9.12 -6.40
C VAL A 276 13.98 7.65 -5.99
N LEU A 277 14.34 6.73 -6.88
CA LEU A 277 14.30 5.29 -6.59
C LEU A 277 15.26 4.89 -5.47
N LEU A 278 16.48 5.43 -5.47
CA LEU A 278 17.42 5.22 -4.37
C LEU A 278 16.83 5.71 -3.05
N THR A 279 16.26 6.91 -3.04
CA THR A 279 15.65 7.48 -1.84
C THR A 279 14.43 6.68 -1.39
N VAL A 280 13.63 6.14 -2.31
CA VAL A 280 12.51 5.25 -1.99
C VAL A 280 13.00 3.99 -1.27
N VAL A 281 14.05 3.34 -1.76
CA VAL A 281 14.63 2.15 -1.10
C VAL A 281 15.13 2.49 0.31
N CYS A 282 15.89 3.57 0.46
CA CYS A 282 16.38 4.02 1.76
C CYS A 282 15.24 4.40 2.71
N LEU A 283 14.22 5.10 2.21
CA LEU A 283 13.06 5.53 2.97
C LEU A 283 12.27 4.33 3.47
N ILE A 284 12.00 3.34 2.62
CA ILE A 284 11.25 2.14 2.98
C ILE A 284 12.00 1.30 4.03
N ALA A 285 13.34 1.23 3.94
CA ALA A 285 14.17 0.57 4.95
C ALA A 285 14.14 1.31 6.30
N ALA A 286 14.15 2.65 6.29
CA ALA A 286 14.12 3.47 7.51
C ALA A 286 12.70 3.69 8.08
N ALA A 287 11.67 3.53 7.26
CA ALA A 287 10.29 3.94 7.56
C ALA A 287 9.75 3.36 8.87
N PRO A 288 9.93 2.06 9.22
CA PRO A 288 9.42 1.53 10.49
C PRO A 288 9.93 2.30 11.72
N GLY A 289 11.20 2.69 11.73
CA GLY A 289 11.78 3.47 12.83
C GLY A 289 11.31 4.93 12.84
N VAL A 290 11.12 5.53 11.66
CA VAL A 290 10.65 6.93 11.54
C VAL A 290 9.18 7.04 11.96
N VAL A 291 8.31 6.15 11.47
CA VAL A 291 6.86 6.24 11.71
C VAL A 291 6.47 5.89 13.14
N THR A 292 7.17 4.97 13.79
CA THR A 292 6.94 4.62 15.20
C THR A 292 7.29 5.80 16.11
N ARG A 293 8.44 6.46 15.88
CA ARG A 293 8.82 7.69 16.58
C ARG A 293 7.86 8.85 16.27
N ALA A 294 7.48 9.03 15.00
CA ALA A 294 6.54 10.08 14.60
C ALA A 294 5.12 9.89 15.18
N ALA A 295 4.71 8.64 15.42
CA ALA A 295 3.47 8.31 16.12
C ALA A 295 3.58 8.49 17.65
N GLY A 296 4.78 8.77 18.17
CA GLY A 296 5.05 8.97 19.58
C GLY A 296 5.07 7.67 20.39
N LEU A 297 5.32 6.51 19.78
CA LEU A 297 5.56 5.26 20.51
C LEU A 297 6.93 5.31 21.16
N SER A 298 7.00 4.98 22.46
CA SER A 298 8.27 4.86 23.18
C SER A 298 8.73 3.41 23.16
N VAL A 299 10.03 3.20 22.94
CA VAL A 299 10.64 1.87 23.10
C VAL A 299 10.68 1.55 24.59
N PRO A 300 10.18 0.38 25.03
CA PRO A 300 10.30 -0.05 26.43
C PRO A 300 11.76 -0.05 26.87
N GLN A 301 12.04 0.52 28.04
CA GLN A 301 13.40 0.51 28.58
C GLN A 301 13.72 -0.86 29.13
N LEU A 302 14.79 -1.48 28.65
CA LEU A 302 15.33 -2.68 29.26
C LEU A 302 16.19 -2.26 30.45
N PRO A 303 15.95 -2.81 31.66
CA PRO A 303 16.71 -2.45 32.84
C PRO A 303 18.15 -2.91 32.66
N THR A 304 19.09 -2.04 33.00
CA THR A 304 20.51 -2.42 33.03
C THR A 304 20.79 -3.37 34.18
N ALA A 305 21.88 -4.14 34.12
CA ALA A 305 22.18 -5.12 35.16
C ALA A 305 22.27 -4.46 36.55
N GLY A 306 21.41 -4.88 37.49
CA GLY A 306 21.31 -4.32 38.84
C GLY A 306 20.32 -3.17 39.00
N GLN A 307 19.65 -2.73 37.93
CA GLN A 307 18.56 -1.77 37.98
C GLN A 307 17.22 -2.46 38.29
N ASP A 308 16.32 -1.74 38.95
CA ASP A 308 15.00 -2.26 39.30
C ASP A 308 14.17 -2.59 38.04
N LEU A 309 13.50 -3.75 38.06
CA LEU A 309 12.67 -4.23 36.96
C LEU A 309 11.44 -3.35 36.75
N SER A 310 11.01 -2.61 37.79
CA SER A 310 9.90 -1.67 37.76
C SER A 310 10.07 -0.54 36.73
N VAL A 311 11.32 -0.29 36.28
CA VAL A 311 11.61 0.66 35.20
C VAL A 311 11.01 0.20 33.85
N SER A 312 10.80 -1.10 33.67
CA SER A 312 10.16 -1.69 32.49
C SER A 312 8.63 -1.54 32.50
N ASP A 313 8.03 -1.30 33.67
CA ASP A 313 6.58 -1.27 33.88
C ASP A 313 5.95 0.10 33.52
N GLY A 314 6.73 1.00 32.89
CA GLY A 314 6.28 2.32 32.47
C GLY A 314 5.09 2.24 31.50
N HIS A 315 3.89 2.50 32.00
CA HIS A 315 2.68 2.52 31.17
C HIS A 315 2.62 3.80 30.32
N GLN A 316 2.64 3.63 29.00
CA GLN A 316 2.38 4.73 28.08
C GLN A 316 0.85 4.85 27.86
N PRO A 317 0.24 6.05 27.99
CA PRO A 317 -1.18 6.22 27.69
C PRO A 317 -1.43 6.17 26.17
N ASP A 318 -2.61 5.68 25.80
CA ASP A 318 -3.13 5.62 24.42
C ASP A 318 -2.28 4.81 23.43
N VAL A 319 -1.57 3.77 23.91
CA VAL A 319 -0.66 2.95 23.07
C VAL A 319 -1.36 2.41 21.82
N ASP A 320 -2.59 1.90 21.95
CA ASP A 320 -3.33 1.37 20.81
C ASP A 320 -3.65 2.44 19.75
N ALA A 321 -3.92 3.68 20.16
CA ALA A 321 -4.18 4.78 19.24
C ALA A 321 -2.89 5.22 18.51
N ARG A 322 -1.77 5.27 19.25
CA ARG A 322 -0.43 5.55 18.68
C ARG A 322 0.03 4.44 17.73
N ALA A 323 -0.22 3.19 18.08
CA ALA A 323 0.03 2.03 17.22
C ALA A 323 -0.74 2.16 15.91
N ARG A 324 -2.06 2.39 15.96
CA ARG A 324 -2.88 2.63 14.76
C ARG A 324 -2.35 3.79 13.91
N ARG A 325 -1.97 4.91 14.56
CA ARG A 325 -1.37 6.06 13.87
C ARG A 325 -0.06 5.69 13.18
N ALA A 326 0.82 4.91 13.82
CA ALA A 326 2.07 4.44 13.21
C ALA A 326 1.80 3.60 11.95
N GLN A 327 0.76 2.75 11.99
CA GLN A 327 0.33 1.95 10.84
C GLN A 327 -0.19 2.81 9.70
N GLU A 328 -1.03 3.81 9.99
CA GLU A 328 -1.54 4.76 9.00
C GLU A 328 -0.43 5.59 8.37
N LEU A 329 0.52 6.08 9.18
CA LEU A 329 1.70 6.80 8.71
C LEU A 329 2.53 5.92 7.77
N TYR A 330 2.79 4.66 8.15
CA TYR A 330 3.52 3.72 7.30
C TYR A 330 2.82 3.46 5.97
N GLY A 331 1.52 3.16 6.00
CA GLY A 331 0.72 3.00 4.79
C GLY A 331 0.69 4.26 3.91
N GLY A 332 0.79 5.44 4.52
CA GLY A 332 0.92 6.72 3.83
C GLY A 332 2.28 6.85 3.14
N VAL A 333 3.38 6.54 3.84
CA VAL A 333 4.74 6.53 3.27
C VAL A 333 4.82 5.59 2.07
N CYS A 334 4.30 4.36 2.17
CA CYS A 334 4.30 3.42 1.04
C CYS A 334 3.50 3.95 -0.16
N LEU A 335 2.35 4.59 0.08
CA LEU A 335 1.52 5.17 -0.98
C LEU A 335 2.20 6.37 -1.65
N GLY A 336 2.76 7.29 -0.87
CA GLY A 336 3.50 8.45 -1.38
C GLY A 336 4.75 8.03 -2.16
N ALA A 337 5.48 7.03 -1.66
CA ALA A 337 6.62 6.44 -2.36
C ALA A 337 6.22 5.80 -3.68
N GLY A 338 5.10 5.06 -3.73
CA GLY A 338 4.55 4.50 -4.95
C GLY A 338 4.20 5.58 -5.99
N LEU A 339 3.48 6.62 -5.57
CA LEU A 339 3.09 7.72 -6.46
C LEU A 339 4.29 8.50 -7.01
N ALA A 340 5.35 8.69 -6.22
CA ALA A 340 6.57 9.36 -6.65
C ALA A 340 7.46 8.46 -7.54
N ALA A 341 7.50 7.16 -7.26
CA ALA A 341 8.38 6.23 -7.97
C ALA A 341 7.85 5.84 -9.36
N LEU A 342 6.53 5.87 -9.60
CA LEU A 342 5.97 5.59 -10.94
C LEU A 342 6.51 6.53 -12.05
N PRO A 343 6.48 7.87 -11.91
CA PRO A 343 7.08 8.75 -12.91
C PRO A 343 8.61 8.61 -12.99
N ALA A 344 9.28 8.28 -11.88
CA ALA A 344 10.72 7.98 -11.89
C ALA A 344 11.03 6.72 -12.73
N LEU A 345 10.27 5.64 -12.53
CA LEU A 345 10.37 4.41 -13.33
C LEU A 345 10.07 4.67 -14.81
N ALA A 346 9.08 5.50 -15.11
CA ALA A 346 8.77 5.94 -16.48
C ALA A 346 9.94 6.70 -17.12
N ALA A 347 10.60 7.60 -16.39
CA ALA A 347 11.79 8.28 -16.90
C ALA A 347 12.93 7.30 -17.22
N LEU A 348 13.10 6.26 -16.41
CA LEU A 348 14.11 5.22 -16.64
C LEU A 348 13.81 4.36 -17.87
N VAL A 349 12.54 4.12 -18.24
CA VAL A 349 12.19 3.42 -19.49
C VAL A 349 12.76 4.13 -20.72
N LEU A 350 12.80 5.47 -20.69
CA LEU A 350 13.23 6.31 -21.80
C LEU A 350 14.76 6.49 -21.87
N THR A 351 15.52 5.86 -20.98
CA THR A 351 16.99 5.98 -20.94
C THR A 351 17.62 5.58 -22.26
N GLY A 352 18.40 6.48 -22.88
CA GLY A 352 19.15 6.20 -24.10
C GLY A 352 18.32 6.18 -25.38
N THR A 353 17.10 6.72 -25.34
CA THR A 353 16.17 6.70 -26.48
C THR A 353 16.18 7.99 -27.31
N GLY A 354 16.75 9.07 -26.79
CA GLY A 354 16.83 10.36 -27.48
C GLY A 354 15.48 11.02 -27.80
N ILE A 355 14.35 10.49 -27.30
CA ILE A 355 13.02 10.93 -27.71
C ILE A 355 12.63 12.29 -27.10
N THR A 356 13.16 13.37 -27.68
CA THR A 356 12.58 14.72 -27.86
C THR A 356 13.38 15.42 -28.97
N PRO A 357 12.80 15.82 -30.10
CA PRO A 357 13.57 16.18 -31.31
C PRO A 357 14.11 17.63 -31.34
N VAL A 358 14.21 18.33 -30.20
CA VAL A 358 14.45 19.79 -30.21
C VAL A 358 15.76 20.23 -29.54
N TYR A 359 16.39 19.42 -28.68
CA TYR A 359 17.69 19.67 -28.03
C TYR A 359 18.36 18.32 -27.67
N GLU A 360 19.62 18.32 -27.17
CA GLU A 360 20.12 17.23 -26.31
C GLU A 360 19.04 16.92 -25.26
N GLY A 361 18.26 15.88 -25.50
CA GLY A 361 16.97 15.71 -24.85
C GLY A 361 17.09 15.40 -23.36
N PRO A 362 15.99 15.51 -22.59
CA PRO A 362 15.96 15.21 -21.15
C PRO A 362 16.40 13.79 -20.76
N PHE A 363 16.48 12.89 -21.74
CA PHE A 363 16.65 11.44 -21.59
C PHE A 363 17.94 10.88 -22.24
N GLY A 364 18.67 11.72 -23.00
CA GLY A 364 19.91 11.33 -23.71
C GLY A 364 19.68 10.34 -24.86
N ALA A 365 20.48 10.45 -25.93
CA ALA A 365 20.43 9.51 -27.07
C ALA A 365 21.39 8.31 -26.91
N GLN A 366 22.37 8.42 -26.01
CA GLN A 366 23.39 7.38 -25.82
C GLN A 366 22.89 6.23 -24.95
N LEU A 367 23.14 4.99 -25.40
CA LEU A 367 22.72 3.77 -24.71
C LEU A 367 23.55 3.41 -23.45
N ASN A 368 24.60 4.17 -23.14
CA ASN A 368 25.59 3.86 -22.10
C ASN A 368 24.98 3.64 -20.69
N GLY A 369 23.82 4.23 -20.40
CA GLY A 369 23.10 4.09 -19.13
C GLY A 369 22.00 3.02 -19.08
N SER A 370 21.58 2.46 -20.22
CA SER A 370 20.38 1.63 -20.34
C SER A 370 20.48 0.31 -19.54
N GLY A 371 21.64 -0.35 -19.56
CA GLY A 371 21.90 -1.55 -18.76
C GLY A 371 21.90 -1.27 -17.25
N PHE A 372 22.44 -0.13 -16.82
CA PHE A 372 22.42 0.27 -15.41
C PHE A 372 21.02 0.63 -14.94
N ALA A 373 20.22 1.29 -15.78
CA ALA A 373 18.81 1.58 -15.50
C ALA A 373 17.99 0.29 -15.37
N GLN A 374 18.19 -0.68 -16.26
CA GLN A 374 17.55 -1.99 -16.18
C GLN A 374 17.94 -2.72 -14.89
N ALA A 375 19.23 -2.75 -14.56
CA ALA A 375 19.73 -3.38 -13.34
C ALA A 375 19.14 -2.71 -12.09
N LEU A 376 19.07 -1.37 -12.05
CA LEU A 376 18.49 -0.64 -10.93
C LEU A 376 17.02 -0.99 -10.74
N CYS A 377 16.23 -1.05 -11.81
CA CYS A 377 14.83 -1.45 -11.76
C CYS A 377 14.63 -2.89 -11.26
N LEU A 378 15.51 -3.82 -11.65
CA LEU A 378 15.47 -5.19 -11.14
C LEU A 378 15.84 -5.27 -9.64
N CYS A 379 16.87 -4.53 -9.21
CA CYS A 379 17.26 -4.47 -7.81
C CYS A 379 16.17 -3.83 -6.93
N VAL A 380 15.59 -2.71 -7.38
CA VAL A 380 14.46 -2.06 -6.69
C VAL A 380 13.26 -2.99 -6.63
N GLY A 381 12.87 -3.61 -7.75
CA GLY A 381 11.74 -4.55 -7.81
C GLY A 381 11.94 -5.75 -6.90
N GLY A 382 13.14 -6.34 -6.93
CA GLY A 382 13.53 -7.48 -6.08
C GLY A 382 13.55 -7.14 -4.59
N ALA A 383 14.04 -5.95 -4.21
CA ALA A 383 14.00 -5.50 -2.82
C ALA A 383 12.55 -5.29 -2.35
N LEU A 384 11.74 -4.60 -3.16
CA LEU A 384 10.37 -4.24 -2.78
C LEU A 384 9.42 -5.43 -2.70
N ILE A 385 9.54 -6.43 -3.59
CA ILE A 385 8.70 -7.63 -3.54
C ILE A 385 9.00 -8.45 -2.28
N MET A 386 10.27 -8.60 -1.92
CA MET A 386 10.69 -9.30 -0.71
C MET A 386 10.21 -8.57 0.54
N HIS A 387 10.34 -7.25 0.56
CA HIS A 387 9.83 -6.43 1.65
C HIS A 387 8.30 -6.51 1.74
N ALA A 388 7.57 -6.50 0.62
CA ALA A 388 6.10 -6.58 0.59
C ALA A 388 5.56 -7.84 1.28
N VAL A 389 6.22 -8.99 1.09
CA VAL A 389 5.82 -10.28 1.68
C VAL A 389 5.95 -10.29 3.21
N ARG A 390 6.82 -9.45 3.78
CA ARG A 390 7.03 -9.36 5.23
C ARG A 390 6.07 -8.42 5.96
N HIS A 391 5.30 -7.62 5.23
CA HIS A 391 4.39 -6.65 5.86
C HIS A 391 3.06 -7.28 6.23
N GLY A 392 2.74 -7.23 7.52
CA GLY A 392 1.43 -7.66 8.02
C GLY A 392 0.26 -6.82 7.52
N GLN A 393 0.49 -5.57 7.10
CA GLN A 393 -0.58 -4.68 6.60
C GLN A 393 -0.82 -4.83 5.11
N ALA A 394 -2.06 -5.16 4.74
CA ALA A 394 -2.48 -5.31 3.35
C ALA A 394 -2.17 -4.08 2.49
N SER A 395 -2.46 -2.87 2.97
CA SER A 395 -2.28 -1.66 2.15
C SER A 395 -0.81 -1.39 1.80
N ALA A 396 0.12 -1.62 2.73
CA ALA A 396 1.54 -1.46 2.49
C ALA A 396 2.06 -2.57 1.57
N ALA A 397 1.68 -3.83 1.84
CA ALA A 397 2.05 -4.97 0.99
C ALA A 397 1.58 -4.79 -0.46
N TRP A 398 0.35 -4.31 -0.69
CA TRP A 398 -0.14 -3.98 -2.03
C TRP A 398 0.64 -2.84 -2.69
N CYS A 399 0.87 -1.72 -1.99
CA CYS A 399 1.63 -0.60 -2.56
C CYS A 399 3.05 -1.03 -2.97
N LEU A 400 3.75 -1.76 -2.10
CA LEU A 400 5.10 -2.24 -2.35
C LEU A 400 5.12 -3.28 -3.48
N SER A 401 4.17 -4.21 -3.51
CA SER A 401 4.10 -5.22 -4.57
C SER A 401 3.75 -4.61 -5.93
N LEU A 402 2.85 -3.62 -5.98
CA LEU A 402 2.52 -2.93 -7.24
C LEU A 402 3.70 -2.10 -7.73
N LEU A 403 4.44 -1.46 -6.83
CA LEU A 403 5.65 -0.74 -7.20
C LEU A 403 6.74 -1.69 -7.69
N ALA A 404 6.91 -2.85 -7.05
CA ALA A 404 7.81 -3.90 -7.53
C ALA A 404 7.43 -4.40 -8.92
N ALA A 405 6.14 -4.59 -9.18
CA ALA A 405 5.64 -5.01 -10.48
C ALA A 405 5.84 -3.94 -11.56
N ALA A 406 5.64 -2.66 -11.23
CA ALA A 406 5.96 -1.54 -12.12
C ALA A 406 7.47 -1.50 -12.44
N SER A 407 8.32 -1.73 -11.45
CA SER A 407 9.78 -1.78 -11.62
C SER A 407 10.22 -2.92 -12.53
N LEU A 408 9.60 -4.11 -12.39
CA LEU A 408 9.84 -5.24 -13.29
C LEU A 408 9.40 -4.92 -14.72
N LEU A 409 8.21 -4.34 -14.89
CA LEU A 409 7.70 -3.96 -16.20
C LEU A 409 8.63 -2.93 -16.87
N THR A 410 9.10 -1.93 -16.12
CA THR A 410 10.11 -0.97 -16.59
C THR A 410 11.39 -1.68 -17.04
N ALA A 411 11.91 -2.63 -16.26
CA ALA A 411 13.10 -3.39 -16.65
C ALA A 411 12.89 -4.21 -17.95
N CYS A 412 11.67 -4.65 -18.24
CA CYS A 412 11.33 -5.33 -19.48
C CYS A 412 11.15 -4.36 -20.66
N LEU A 413 10.68 -3.14 -20.40
CA LEU A 413 10.48 -2.12 -21.44
C LEU A 413 11.78 -1.47 -21.90
N ILE A 414 12.76 -1.28 -21.01
CA ILE A 414 14.04 -0.63 -21.36
C ILE A 414 14.69 -1.19 -22.63
N PRO A 415 14.97 -2.51 -22.77
CA PRO A 415 15.60 -3.03 -23.99
C PRO A 415 14.73 -2.88 -25.25
N VAL A 416 13.40 -2.88 -25.10
CA VAL A 416 12.45 -2.74 -26.22
C VAL A 416 12.42 -1.30 -26.74
N VAL A 417 12.43 -0.32 -25.82
CA VAL A 417 12.43 1.09 -26.18
C VAL A 417 13.82 1.51 -26.65
N ALA A 418 14.88 0.95 -26.06
CA ALA A 418 16.26 1.12 -26.50
C ALA A 418 16.58 0.49 -27.87
N SER A 419 15.72 -0.39 -28.41
CA SER A 419 15.84 -0.90 -29.79
C SER A 419 15.08 -0.05 -30.81
N ALA A 420 14.52 1.10 -30.42
CA ALA A 420 13.78 1.95 -31.32
C ALA A 420 14.72 2.63 -32.35
N PRO A 421 14.26 2.91 -33.59
CA PRO A 421 15.08 3.53 -34.63
C PRO A 421 15.67 4.90 -34.27
N ALA A 422 15.11 5.56 -33.25
CA ALA A 422 15.54 6.87 -32.76
C ALA A 422 16.74 6.82 -31.80
N SER A 423 17.22 5.63 -31.43
CA SER A 423 18.34 5.44 -30.50
C SER A 423 19.67 5.22 -31.22
N ASP A 424 20.77 5.73 -30.64
CA ASP A 424 22.11 5.54 -31.20
C ASP A 424 22.69 4.19 -30.76
N GLY A 425 22.45 3.16 -31.57
CA GLY A 425 23.02 1.81 -31.43
C GLY A 425 21.99 0.73 -31.10
N ASP A 426 22.46 -0.51 -30.97
CA ASP A 426 21.61 -1.64 -30.62
C ASP A 426 21.78 -2.03 -29.14
N PRO A 427 20.68 -2.28 -28.41
CA PRO A 427 20.76 -2.76 -27.04
C PRO A 427 21.36 -4.17 -26.99
N HIS A 428 22.17 -4.42 -25.96
CA HIS A 428 22.87 -5.70 -25.82
C HIS A 428 21.88 -6.85 -25.58
N LEU A 429 22.07 -7.99 -26.25
CA LEU A 429 21.18 -9.17 -26.16
C LEU A 429 20.93 -9.63 -24.72
N ALA A 430 21.93 -9.48 -23.85
CA ALA A 430 21.82 -9.81 -22.42
C ALA A 430 20.63 -9.10 -21.75
N MET A 431 20.29 -7.87 -22.16
CA MET A 431 19.17 -7.12 -21.59
C MET A 431 17.82 -7.78 -21.90
N PHE A 432 17.64 -8.31 -23.11
CA PHE A 432 16.45 -9.07 -23.48
C PHE A 432 16.36 -10.41 -22.76
N ILE A 433 17.49 -11.09 -22.58
CA ILE A 433 17.54 -12.37 -21.83
C ILE A 433 17.12 -12.13 -20.38
N VAL A 434 17.70 -11.12 -19.72
CA VAL A 434 17.36 -10.76 -18.34
C VAL A 434 15.88 -10.35 -18.22
N ALA A 435 15.39 -9.51 -19.13
CA ALA A 435 13.99 -9.12 -19.18
C ALA A 435 13.04 -10.31 -19.39
N GLY A 436 13.41 -11.26 -20.26
CA GLY A 436 12.65 -12.48 -20.51
C GLY A 436 12.56 -13.37 -19.28
N ILE A 437 13.66 -13.54 -18.55
CA ILE A 437 13.69 -14.29 -17.28
C ILE A 437 12.78 -13.62 -16.25
N ALA A 438 12.85 -12.30 -16.11
CA ALA A 438 12.00 -11.55 -15.18
C ALA A 438 10.50 -11.66 -15.54
N ALA A 439 10.16 -11.51 -16.82
CA ALA A 439 8.79 -11.64 -17.31
C ALA A 439 8.24 -13.06 -17.11
N ALA A 440 9.03 -14.09 -17.37
CA ALA A 440 8.67 -15.49 -17.10
C ALA A 440 8.48 -15.75 -15.60
N GLY A 441 9.34 -15.18 -14.75
CA GLY A 441 9.19 -15.21 -13.30
C GLY A 441 7.83 -14.64 -12.86
N ALA A 442 7.50 -13.43 -13.31
CA ALA A 442 6.22 -12.78 -13.02
C ALA A 442 5.02 -13.60 -13.53
N LEU A 443 5.08 -14.09 -14.78
CA LEU A 443 4.03 -14.88 -15.40
C LEU A 443 3.76 -16.21 -14.66
N SER A 444 4.82 -16.84 -14.15
CA SER A 444 4.74 -18.11 -13.43
C SER A 444 4.23 -18.00 -11.99
N THR A 445 4.11 -16.78 -11.43
CA THR A 445 3.73 -16.53 -10.02
C THR A 445 2.54 -17.36 -9.54
N PRO A 446 1.42 -17.49 -10.29
CA PRO A 446 0.27 -18.30 -9.85
C PRO A 446 0.57 -19.78 -9.63
N LEU A 447 1.63 -20.31 -10.25
CA LEU A 447 2.01 -21.73 -10.15
C LEU A 447 2.68 -22.07 -8.82
N TRP A 448 3.33 -21.08 -8.17
CA TRP A 448 4.17 -21.32 -6.99
C TRP A 448 3.89 -20.38 -5.81
N ALA A 449 3.14 -19.28 -5.98
CA ALA A 449 2.84 -18.32 -4.91
C ALA A 449 2.23 -18.98 -3.66
N ALA A 450 1.35 -19.96 -3.83
CA ALA A 450 0.73 -20.68 -2.71
C ALA A 450 1.73 -21.54 -1.91
N LYS A 451 2.92 -21.84 -2.46
CA LYS A 451 3.97 -22.63 -1.80
C LYS A 451 4.98 -21.76 -1.03
N VAL A 452 4.94 -20.43 -1.21
CA VAL A 452 5.85 -19.49 -0.54
C VAL A 452 5.70 -19.51 0.99
N PRO A 453 4.49 -19.56 1.58
CA PRO A 453 4.34 -19.62 3.04
C PRO A 453 4.90 -20.90 3.67
N THR A 454 5.07 -21.95 2.87
CA THR A 454 5.60 -23.26 3.31
C THR A 454 7.07 -23.46 2.94
N ALA A 455 7.77 -22.41 2.53
CA ALA A 455 9.18 -22.50 2.16
C ALA A 455 10.05 -22.93 3.34
N GLU A 456 11.05 -23.77 3.08
CA GLU A 456 12.01 -24.19 4.10
C GLU A 456 12.81 -22.99 4.65
N PRO A 457 13.20 -22.99 5.93
CA PRO A 457 13.97 -21.89 6.52
C PRO A 457 15.24 -21.53 5.74
N THR A 458 15.91 -22.52 5.16
CA THR A 458 17.09 -22.33 4.29
C THR A 458 16.77 -21.50 3.04
N THR A 459 15.60 -21.72 2.44
CA THR A 459 15.12 -20.97 1.27
C THR A 459 14.84 -19.51 1.65
N ILE A 460 14.23 -19.29 2.82
CA ILE A 460 13.95 -17.94 3.34
C ILE A 460 15.24 -17.15 3.54
N VAL A 461 16.28 -17.78 4.12
CA VAL A 461 17.60 -17.15 4.30
C VAL A 461 18.24 -16.77 2.96
N TRP A 462 18.11 -17.59 1.93
CA TRP A 462 18.60 -17.24 0.60
C TRP A 462 17.86 -16.05 0.00
N TRP A 463 16.55 -15.94 0.21
CA TRP A 463 15.79 -14.77 -0.22
C TRP A 463 16.16 -13.50 0.57
N GLU A 464 16.40 -13.61 1.87
CA GLU A 464 16.93 -12.50 2.69
C GLU A 464 18.27 -12.00 2.17
N ARG A 465 19.18 -12.91 1.79
CA ARG A 465 20.46 -12.55 1.18
C ARG A 465 20.30 -11.89 -0.19
N ALA A 466 19.38 -12.40 -1.02
CA ALA A 466 19.09 -11.83 -2.33
C ALA A 466 18.53 -10.40 -2.21
N GLU A 467 17.64 -10.16 -1.24
CA GLU A 467 17.13 -8.82 -0.93
C GLU A 467 18.23 -7.89 -0.44
N ALA A 468 19.08 -8.33 0.50
CA ALA A 468 20.19 -7.53 1.01
C ALA A 468 21.17 -7.15 -0.11
N LEU A 469 21.47 -8.09 -1.01
CA LEU A 469 22.28 -7.83 -2.20
C LEU A 469 21.60 -6.82 -3.13
N ALA A 470 20.30 -6.95 -3.36
CA ALA A 470 19.54 -6.02 -4.21
C ALA A 470 19.56 -4.59 -3.64
N ILE A 471 19.33 -4.43 -2.33
CA ILE A 471 19.41 -3.13 -1.64
C ILE A 471 20.82 -2.56 -1.74
N ALA A 472 21.86 -3.36 -1.46
CA ALA A 472 23.24 -2.91 -1.54
C ALA A 472 23.64 -2.47 -2.95
N THR A 473 23.11 -3.14 -3.98
CA THR A 473 23.41 -2.85 -5.39
C THR A 473 22.68 -1.61 -5.90
N CYS A 474 21.55 -1.23 -5.30
CA CYS A 474 20.83 0.01 -5.67
C CYS A 474 21.71 1.25 -5.53
N LEU A 475 22.57 1.32 -4.49
CA LEU A 475 23.41 2.49 -4.22
C LEU A 475 24.42 2.78 -5.35
N PRO A 476 25.34 1.86 -5.73
CA PRO A 476 26.30 2.12 -6.81
C PRO A 476 25.63 2.32 -8.17
N LEU A 477 24.54 1.59 -8.47
CA LEU A 477 23.81 1.74 -9.74
C LEU A 477 23.15 3.12 -9.84
N ALA A 478 22.45 3.54 -8.79
CA ALA A 478 21.82 4.86 -8.76
C ALA A 478 22.88 5.97 -8.76
N ALA A 479 23.97 5.84 -7.99
CA ALA A 479 25.06 6.82 -7.99
C ALA A 479 25.68 7.01 -9.38
N HIS A 480 25.81 5.94 -10.16
CA HIS A 480 26.26 6.01 -11.55
C HIS A 480 25.27 6.78 -12.44
N LEU A 481 23.99 6.42 -12.42
CA LEU A 481 22.95 7.06 -13.24
C LEU A 481 22.69 8.53 -12.86
N ILE A 482 22.83 8.86 -11.58
CA ILE A 482 22.75 10.24 -11.08
C ILE A 482 23.95 11.08 -11.58
N GLY A 483 25.07 10.45 -11.96
CA GLY A 483 26.29 11.16 -12.35
C GLY A 483 27.19 11.55 -11.17
N LEU A 484 27.03 10.93 -10.00
CA LEU A 484 27.85 11.23 -8.82
C LEU A 484 29.35 11.01 -9.10
N PHE A 485 29.70 9.94 -9.81
CA PHE A 485 31.10 9.68 -10.18
C PHE A 485 31.63 10.67 -11.21
N ALA A 486 30.79 11.18 -12.12
CA ALA A 486 31.18 12.23 -13.06
C ALA A 486 31.45 13.54 -12.31
N LEU A 487 30.58 13.90 -11.36
CA LEU A 487 30.76 15.05 -10.47
C LEU A 487 32.07 14.96 -9.69
N LEU A 488 32.37 13.80 -9.09
CA LEU A 488 33.61 13.59 -8.35
C LEU A 488 34.86 13.71 -9.23
N ARG A 489 34.80 13.23 -10.48
CA ARG A 489 35.90 13.38 -11.46
C ARG A 489 36.07 14.83 -11.91
N GLY A 490 34.99 15.59 -12.05
CA GLY A 490 35.04 17.00 -12.45
C GLY A 490 35.57 17.96 -11.38
N LEU A 491 35.68 17.50 -10.13
CA LEU A 491 36.31 18.24 -9.02
C LEU A 491 37.83 18.04 -8.93
N GLY A 492 38.40 17.13 -9.72
CA GLY A 492 39.80 16.70 -9.68
C GLY A 492 40.66 17.27 -10.81
#